data_AF-A0A819SIL5-F1
#
_entry.id   AF-A0A819SIL5-F1
#
_cell.length_a   1.000
_cell.length_b   1.000
_cell.length_c   1.000
_cell.angle_alpha   90.00
_cell.angle_beta   90.00
_cell.angle_gamma   90.00
#
_symmetry.space_group_name_H-M   'P 1'
#
loop_
_entity.id
_entity.type
_entity.pdbx_description
1 polymer ?
#
loop_
_entity_poly.entity_id
_entity_poly.type
_entity_poly.pdbx_seq_one_letter_code
_entity_poly.pdbx_strand_id
1 'polypeptide(L)'
;MNFESDDTDNDDNILLDNDTSTDESEYGKNSKTMLIEHKNKPSNTQSDSSYNTYLEIYEQIYKFYCVDEHKKWQLLFNDIIKQSSTPYQVLYMFLDHTLSTTNNKKHKMVIPFIEQFKQIKLSNKNIELDETIKHNILLKICRRCIFSQLESIIDIFDLRSIDNRLIVIDFINKQIEQHQDLIFISQLTKILKLLEINAISFEKIIIPLIFKSQWETIKFIVEDDKILQRKLLQTIDVLISTDK
;
A
#
# COMPACT_ATOMS: atom_id res chain seq x y z
N MET A 1 0.17 25.47 61.84
CA MET A 1 -0.78 25.70 60.73
C MET A 1 -2.10 25.17 61.21
N ASN A 2 -3.17 25.97 61.18
CA ASN A 2 -4.51 25.64 61.69
C ASN A 2 -5.56 25.86 60.60
N PHE A 3 -6.78 25.38 60.91
CA PHE A 3 -7.96 25.19 60.06
C PHE A 3 -7.85 23.91 59.21
N GLU A 4 -8.62 22.83 59.46
CA GLU A 4 -10.10 22.72 59.64
C GLU A 4 -10.86 23.18 58.37
N SER A 5 -12.01 22.68 57.93
CA SER A 5 -12.74 21.39 58.05
C SER A 5 -13.95 21.46 57.06
N ASP A 6 -14.91 20.55 56.88
CA ASP A 6 -15.33 19.22 57.41
C ASP A 6 -16.05 18.44 56.27
N ASP A 7 -16.45 17.18 56.53
CA ASP A 7 -17.62 16.42 56.01
C ASP A 7 -18.31 16.79 54.67
N THR A 8 -18.53 15.78 53.82
CA THR A 8 -19.85 15.12 53.74
C THR A 8 -19.82 13.85 52.88
N ASP A 9 -20.24 12.72 53.46
CA ASP A 9 -20.73 11.57 52.70
C ASP A 9 -22.10 11.90 52.09
N ASN A 10 -22.36 11.39 50.89
CA ASN A 10 -23.71 11.06 50.44
C ASN A 10 -23.64 10.06 49.28
N ASP A 11 -23.97 8.81 49.56
CA ASP A 11 -24.45 7.87 48.55
C ASP A 11 -25.79 8.39 48.01
N ASP A 12 -25.96 8.48 46.69
CA ASP A 12 -27.26 8.24 46.07
C ASP A 12 -27.13 7.85 44.59
N ASN A 13 -27.70 6.69 44.25
CA ASN A 13 -27.84 6.24 42.86
C ASN A 13 -28.98 7.00 42.19
N ILE A 14 -28.70 7.77 41.13
CA ILE A 14 -29.73 8.14 40.14
C ILE A 14 -29.20 7.88 38.73
N LEU A 15 -29.97 7.10 37.96
CA LEU A 15 -29.72 6.84 36.54
C LEU A 15 -29.80 8.14 35.73
N LEU A 16 -28.96 8.24 34.70
CA LEU A 16 -29.27 9.06 33.53
C LEU A 16 -29.27 8.16 32.30
N ASP A 17 -30.44 8.12 31.66
CA ASP A 17 -30.74 7.31 30.48
C ASP A 17 -29.91 7.70 29.25
N ASN A 18 -29.92 6.81 28.26
CA ASN A 18 -29.51 7.14 26.90
C ASN A 18 -30.32 8.36 26.40
N ASP A 19 -29.68 9.36 25.78
CA ASP A 19 -29.84 9.52 24.33
C ASP A 19 -28.87 10.49 23.62
N THR A 20 -28.66 10.18 22.34
CA THR A 20 -28.29 11.08 21.21
C THR A 20 -26.94 11.83 21.13
N SER A 21 -26.16 11.36 20.14
CA SER A 21 -25.48 12.13 19.08
C SER A 21 -24.37 13.13 19.41
N THR A 22 -23.12 12.64 19.38
CA THR A 22 -21.96 13.44 18.95
C THR A 22 -21.91 13.55 17.42
N ASP A 23 -22.28 14.75 16.95
CA ASP A 23 -22.26 15.28 15.56
C ASP A 23 -21.68 14.42 14.42
N GLU A 24 -22.56 14.06 13.46
CA GLU A 24 -22.17 13.59 12.13
C GLU A 24 -21.64 14.74 11.25
N SER A 25 -20.37 15.06 11.46
CA SER A 25 -19.43 15.47 10.39
C SER A 25 -19.81 16.71 9.54
N GLU A 26 -19.46 17.89 10.02
CA GLU A 26 -19.36 19.10 9.16
C GLU A 26 -18.39 18.88 7.97
N TYR A 27 -17.36 18.04 8.18
CA TYR A 27 -16.39 17.64 7.15
C TYR A 27 -16.93 16.61 6.14
N GLY A 28 -17.79 15.68 6.59
CA GLY A 28 -18.44 14.67 5.73
C GLY A 28 -19.53 15.25 4.84
N LYS A 29 -20.09 16.41 5.23
CA LYS A 29 -20.94 17.23 4.36
C LYS A 29 -20.12 17.83 3.22
N ASN A 30 -18.96 18.45 3.49
CA ASN A 30 -18.11 19.07 2.44
C ASN A 30 -17.56 18.07 1.41
N SER A 31 -17.18 16.85 1.83
CA SER A 31 -16.76 15.79 0.87
C SER A 31 -17.92 15.34 -0.02
N LYS A 32 -19.15 15.24 0.52
CA LYS A 32 -20.37 15.05 -0.28
C LYS A 32 -20.63 16.22 -1.22
N THR A 33 -20.51 17.48 -0.80
CA THR A 33 -20.80 18.63 -1.70
C THR A 33 -19.87 18.65 -2.90
N MET A 34 -18.56 18.47 -2.70
CA MET A 34 -17.59 18.42 -3.82
C MET A 34 -17.87 17.27 -4.81
N LEU A 35 -18.28 16.10 -4.32
CA LEU A 35 -18.63 14.95 -5.17
C LEU A 35 -20.01 15.08 -5.83
N ILE A 36 -20.92 15.90 -5.30
CA ILE A 36 -22.28 16.09 -5.82
C ILE A 36 -22.35 17.26 -6.82
N GLU A 37 -21.64 18.37 -6.60
CA GLU A 37 -21.65 19.53 -7.53
C GLU A 37 -21.17 19.17 -8.94
N HIS A 38 -20.28 18.18 -9.06
CA HIS A 38 -19.79 17.70 -10.35
C HIS A 38 -20.74 16.77 -11.12
N LYS A 39 -21.80 16.23 -10.49
CA LYS A 39 -22.82 15.43 -11.21
C LYS A 39 -23.76 16.27 -12.09
N ASN A 40 -23.83 17.58 -11.86
CA ASN A 40 -24.83 18.47 -12.47
C ASN A 40 -24.28 19.42 -13.55
N LYS A 41 -23.01 19.30 -13.96
CA LYS A 41 -22.45 20.06 -15.10
C LYS A 41 -22.55 19.25 -16.40
N PRO A 42 -23.13 19.79 -17.49
CA PRO A 42 -23.21 19.09 -18.77
C PRO A 42 -21.80 18.86 -19.35
N SER A 43 -21.60 17.69 -19.94
CA SER A 43 -20.29 17.15 -20.31
C SER A 43 -19.71 17.75 -21.60
N ASN A 44 -18.39 17.96 -21.63
CA ASN A 44 -17.57 17.62 -22.82
C ASN A 44 -16.05 17.42 -22.55
N THR A 45 -15.65 17.07 -21.32
CA THR A 45 -14.26 16.75 -20.93
C THR A 45 -14.23 15.80 -19.71
N GLN A 46 -14.74 14.57 -19.85
CA GLN A 46 -15.01 13.67 -18.71
C GLN A 46 -13.77 12.99 -18.08
N SER A 47 -12.61 12.93 -18.75
CA SER A 47 -11.38 12.39 -18.17
C SER A 47 -10.72 13.35 -17.16
N ASP A 48 -10.75 14.64 -17.46
CA ASP A 48 -9.87 15.62 -16.80
C ASP A 48 -10.52 16.20 -15.54
N SER A 49 -11.85 16.27 -15.49
CA SER A 49 -12.55 16.84 -14.34
C SER A 49 -12.41 15.98 -13.09
N SER A 50 -12.50 14.66 -13.22
CA SER A 50 -12.39 13.73 -12.08
C SER A 50 -10.97 13.71 -11.51
N TYR A 51 -9.95 13.70 -12.38
CA TYR A 51 -8.55 13.77 -11.98
C TYR A 51 -8.24 15.02 -11.17
N ASN A 52 -8.73 16.19 -11.61
CA ASN A 52 -8.56 17.46 -10.90
C ASN A 52 -9.22 17.46 -9.52
N THR A 53 -10.44 16.93 -9.39
CA THR A 53 -11.10 16.78 -8.07
C THR A 53 -10.28 15.92 -7.10
N TYR A 54 -9.75 14.78 -7.55
CA TYR A 54 -8.89 13.93 -6.72
C TYR A 54 -7.54 14.60 -6.36
N LEU A 55 -7.02 15.48 -7.21
CA LEU A 55 -5.81 16.25 -6.94
C LEU A 55 -6.04 17.33 -5.87
N GLU A 56 -7.16 18.06 -5.93
CA GLU A 56 -7.53 19.06 -4.91
C GLU A 56 -7.69 18.42 -3.53
N ILE A 57 -8.41 17.30 -3.50
CA ILE A 57 -8.55 16.41 -2.34
C ILE A 57 -7.17 15.97 -1.80
N TYR A 58 -6.28 15.51 -2.68
CA TYR A 58 -4.95 15.06 -2.30
C TYR A 58 -4.15 16.18 -1.62
N GLU A 59 -4.17 17.40 -2.18
CA GLU A 59 -3.50 18.55 -1.57
C GLU A 59 -4.13 18.94 -0.22
N GLN A 60 -5.44 18.76 -0.05
CA GLN A 60 -6.11 18.99 1.24
C GLN A 60 -5.67 17.97 2.30
N ILE A 61 -5.60 16.69 1.94
CA ILE A 61 -5.10 15.62 2.83
C ILE A 61 -3.61 15.87 3.17
N TYR A 62 -2.78 16.26 2.19
CA TYR A 62 -1.38 16.61 2.43
C TYR A 62 -1.22 17.84 3.34
N LYS A 63 -2.10 18.86 3.21
CA LYS A 63 -2.13 20.00 4.15
C LYS A 63 -2.39 19.54 5.57
N PHE A 64 -3.43 18.75 5.82
CA PHE A 64 -3.75 18.20 7.14
C PHE A 64 -2.62 17.32 7.69
N TYR A 65 -1.97 16.51 6.84
CA TYR A 65 -0.79 15.73 7.22
C TYR A 65 0.40 16.62 7.63
N CYS A 66 0.62 17.77 6.98
CA CYS A 66 1.72 18.69 7.29
C CYS A 66 1.58 19.47 8.60
N VAL A 67 0.38 19.52 9.18
CA VAL A 67 0.08 20.18 10.47
C VAL A 67 -0.27 19.16 11.57
N ASP A 68 0.11 17.90 11.37
CA ASP A 68 -0.12 16.77 12.29
C ASP A 68 -1.61 16.56 12.69
N GLU A 69 -2.55 17.02 11.87
CA GLU A 69 -3.99 16.80 12.04
C GLU A 69 -4.39 15.39 11.58
N HIS A 70 -3.79 14.38 12.21
CA HIS A 70 -3.86 12.98 11.79
C HIS A 70 -5.30 12.48 11.62
N LYS A 71 -6.18 12.78 12.57
CA LYS A 71 -7.61 12.41 12.51
C LYS A 71 -8.31 13.00 11.27
N LYS A 72 -8.02 14.24 10.87
CA LYS A 72 -8.69 14.90 9.74
C LYS A 72 -8.29 14.32 8.39
N TRP A 73 -6.99 14.10 8.17
CA TRP A 73 -6.54 13.50 6.91
C TRP A 73 -7.02 12.05 6.79
N GLN A 74 -7.02 11.28 7.89
CA GLN A 74 -7.55 9.92 7.93
C GLN A 74 -9.05 9.86 7.64
N LEU A 75 -9.86 10.73 8.26
CA LEU A 75 -11.30 10.82 7.99
C LEU A 75 -11.57 11.16 6.52
N LEU A 76 -10.93 12.20 5.99
CA LEU A 76 -11.11 12.61 4.60
C LEU A 76 -10.69 11.50 3.61
N PHE A 77 -9.57 10.82 3.87
CA PHE A 77 -9.17 9.65 3.08
C PHE A 77 -10.18 8.51 3.18
N ASN A 78 -10.57 8.12 4.40
CA ASN A 78 -11.53 7.05 4.66
C ASN A 78 -12.87 7.29 3.95
N ASP A 79 -13.40 8.52 4.02
CA ASP A 79 -14.67 8.90 3.39
C ASP A 79 -14.61 8.70 1.88
N ILE A 80 -13.53 9.14 1.25
CA ILE A 80 -13.37 9.11 -0.21
C ILE A 80 -13.14 7.69 -0.72
N ILE A 81 -12.35 6.89 0.00
CA ILE A 81 -12.17 5.47 -0.32
C ILE A 81 -13.50 4.71 -0.15
N LYS A 82 -14.31 5.01 0.88
CA LYS A 82 -15.63 4.38 1.11
C LYS A 82 -16.72 4.83 0.13
N GLN A 83 -16.68 6.08 -0.35
CA GLN A 83 -17.64 6.64 -1.30
C GLN A 83 -17.27 6.31 -2.77
N SER A 84 -16.03 5.91 -3.04
CA SER A 84 -15.59 5.52 -4.38
C SER A 84 -16.09 4.14 -4.79
N SER A 85 -16.61 4.02 -6.01
CA SER A 85 -16.86 2.74 -6.67
C SER A 85 -15.58 2.03 -7.10
N THR A 86 -14.45 2.75 -7.16
CA THR A 86 -13.12 2.21 -7.51
C THR A 86 -12.07 2.59 -6.45
N PRO A 87 -12.15 2.07 -5.21
CA PRO A 87 -11.25 2.43 -4.10
C PRO A 87 -9.76 2.32 -4.45
N TYR A 88 -9.38 1.27 -5.17
CA TYR A 88 -7.99 1.02 -5.57
C TYR A 88 -7.49 1.99 -6.66
N GLN A 89 -8.37 2.55 -7.49
CA GLN A 89 -8.00 3.60 -8.45
C GLN A 89 -7.66 4.91 -7.72
N VAL A 90 -8.40 5.24 -6.66
CA VAL A 90 -8.10 6.40 -5.81
C VAL A 90 -6.75 6.21 -5.11
N LEU A 91 -6.51 5.01 -4.53
CA LEU A 91 -5.20 4.67 -3.97
C LEU A 91 -4.08 4.78 -5.02
N TYR A 92 -4.28 4.23 -6.23
CA TYR A 92 -3.32 4.35 -7.32
C TYR A 92 -2.98 5.81 -7.64
N MET A 93 -3.98 6.66 -7.80
CA MET A 93 -3.78 8.08 -8.11
C MET A 93 -3.04 8.82 -7.00
N PHE A 94 -3.35 8.54 -5.74
CA PHE A 94 -2.68 9.18 -4.60
C PHE A 94 -1.23 8.71 -4.47
N LEU A 95 -0.98 7.40 -4.67
CA LEU A 95 0.38 6.86 -4.75
C LEU A 95 1.13 7.43 -5.95
N ASP A 96 0.52 7.51 -7.13
CA ASP A 96 1.18 8.03 -8.33
C ASP A 96 1.57 9.51 -8.19
N HIS A 97 0.67 10.34 -7.69
CA HIS A 97 0.99 11.74 -7.40
C HIS A 97 2.08 11.85 -6.32
N THR A 98 1.98 11.05 -5.25
CA THR A 98 2.97 11.06 -4.17
C THR A 98 4.36 10.57 -4.63
N LEU A 99 4.41 9.59 -5.54
CA LEU A 99 5.66 9.00 -6.04
C LEU A 99 6.26 9.77 -7.22
N SER A 100 5.49 10.65 -7.90
CA SER A 100 5.95 11.49 -9.00
C SER A 100 6.46 12.87 -8.55
N THR A 101 6.09 13.34 -7.36
CA THR A 101 6.61 14.59 -6.80
C THR A 101 8.11 14.54 -6.46
N THR A 102 8.76 15.70 -6.38
CA THR A 102 10.13 15.86 -5.85
C THR A 102 10.14 16.18 -4.35
N ASN A 103 8.98 16.40 -3.73
CA ASN A 103 8.87 16.81 -2.34
C ASN A 103 9.00 15.61 -1.37
N ASN A 104 10.13 15.51 -0.67
CA ASN A 104 10.40 14.47 0.33
C ASN A 104 9.38 14.39 1.48
N LYS A 105 8.67 15.48 1.81
CA LYS A 105 7.56 15.43 2.80
C LYS A 105 6.33 14.73 2.23
N LYS A 106 5.99 14.93 0.94
CA LYS A 106 4.93 14.20 0.26
C LYS A 106 5.26 12.70 0.21
N HIS A 107 6.48 12.33 -0.17
CA HIS A 107 6.93 10.91 -0.19
C HIS A 107 6.68 10.16 1.13
N LYS A 108 6.74 10.83 2.29
CA LYS A 108 6.43 10.21 3.59
C LYS A 108 4.97 9.77 3.75
N MET A 109 4.04 10.27 2.92
CA MET A 109 2.63 9.87 2.93
C MET A 109 2.35 8.49 2.33
N VAL A 110 3.29 7.89 1.58
CA VAL A 110 3.07 6.58 0.96
C VAL A 110 2.73 5.52 2.02
N ILE A 111 3.47 5.52 3.14
CA ILE A 111 3.26 4.60 4.25
C ILE A 111 1.87 4.83 4.91
N PRO A 112 1.51 6.05 5.36
CA PRO A 112 0.16 6.39 5.82
C PRO A 112 -0.97 5.97 4.88
N PHE A 113 -0.85 6.17 3.56
CA PHE A 113 -1.90 5.78 2.62
C PHE A 113 -2.06 4.26 2.49
N ILE A 114 -0.95 3.52 2.42
CA ILE A 114 -0.94 2.06 2.40
C ILE A 114 -1.60 1.52 3.67
N GLU A 115 -1.14 1.93 4.85
CA GLU A 115 -1.68 1.44 6.12
C GLU A 115 -3.13 1.84 6.35
N GLN A 116 -3.53 3.07 6.03
CA GLN A 116 -4.92 3.49 6.16
C GLN A 116 -5.84 2.72 5.19
N PHE A 117 -5.39 2.46 3.96
CA PHE A 117 -6.14 1.66 3.00
C PHE A 117 -6.26 0.19 3.45
N LYS A 118 -5.21 -0.39 4.03
CA LYS A 118 -5.22 -1.74 4.63
C LYS A 118 -6.32 -1.87 5.68
N GLN A 119 -6.45 -0.90 6.58
CA GLN A 119 -7.52 -0.86 7.58
C GLN A 119 -8.92 -0.81 6.94
N ILE A 120 -9.12 0.01 5.90
CA ILE A 120 -10.40 0.10 5.19
C ILE A 120 -10.75 -1.23 4.51
N LYS A 121 -9.80 -1.87 3.81
CA LYS A 121 -10.01 -3.19 3.17
C LYS A 121 -10.41 -4.26 4.19
N LEU A 122 -9.77 -4.32 5.35
CA LEU A 122 -10.12 -5.27 6.42
C LEU A 122 -11.57 -5.09 6.91
N SER A 123 -12.08 -3.85 6.89
CA SER A 123 -13.47 -3.54 7.24
C SER A 123 -14.49 -3.79 6.13
N ASN A 124 -14.07 -4.01 4.87
CA ASN A 124 -14.99 -4.06 3.73
C ASN A 124 -14.51 -5.05 2.63
N LYS A 125 -15.00 -6.29 2.70
CA LYS A 125 -14.50 -7.41 1.85
C LYS A 125 -14.99 -7.41 0.40
N ASN A 126 -15.99 -6.60 0.04
CA ASN A 126 -16.66 -6.66 -1.27
C ASN A 126 -16.05 -5.71 -2.32
N ILE A 127 -14.79 -5.28 -2.14
CA ILE A 127 -14.12 -4.38 -3.09
C ILE A 127 -13.36 -5.23 -4.12
N GLU A 128 -13.99 -5.49 -5.26
CA GLU A 128 -13.39 -6.16 -6.41
C GLU A 128 -12.33 -5.27 -7.09
N LEU A 129 -11.35 -5.89 -7.76
CA LEU A 129 -10.05 -5.26 -8.02
C LEU A 129 -9.54 -5.51 -9.45
N ASP A 130 -9.52 -4.45 -10.27
CA ASP A 130 -8.98 -4.44 -11.64
C ASP A 130 -7.49 -4.84 -11.67
N GLU A 131 -7.17 -5.81 -12.53
CA GLU A 131 -5.83 -6.36 -12.73
C GLU A 131 -4.83 -5.32 -13.25
N THR A 132 -5.30 -4.38 -14.07
CA THR A 132 -4.52 -3.26 -14.62
C THR A 132 -3.99 -2.39 -13.49
N ILE A 133 -4.83 -2.13 -12.48
CA ILE A 133 -4.48 -1.31 -11.32
C ILE A 133 -3.43 -2.05 -10.44
N LYS A 134 -3.57 -3.36 -10.24
CA LYS A 134 -2.57 -4.19 -9.52
C LYS A 134 -1.19 -4.06 -10.17
N HIS A 135 -1.12 -4.25 -11.49
CA HIS A 135 0.12 -4.17 -12.26
C HIS A 135 0.74 -2.77 -12.23
N ASN A 136 -0.07 -1.71 -12.36
CA ASN A 136 0.41 -0.33 -12.32
C ASN A 136 0.95 0.08 -10.94
N ILE A 137 0.32 -0.37 -9.85
CA ILE A 137 0.81 -0.11 -8.48
C ILE A 137 2.11 -0.88 -8.23
N LEU A 138 2.20 -2.14 -8.65
CA LEU A 138 3.43 -2.93 -8.56
C LEU A 138 4.60 -2.25 -9.29
N LEU A 139 4.39 -1.78 -10.53
CA LEU A 139 5.38 -1.00 -11.29
C LEU A 139 5.84 0.27 -10.55
N LYS A 140 4.90 1.05 -10.01
CA LYS A 140 5.21 2.33 -9.34
C LYS A 140 5.99 2.14 -8.05
N ILE A 141 5.71 1.09 -7.29
CA ILE A 141 6.40 0.81 -6.03
C ILE A 141 7.75 0.11 -6.26
N CYS A 142 7.84 -0.79 -7.25
CA CYS A 142 9.09 -1.42 -7.69
C CYS A 142 10.18 -0.37 -7.96
N ARG A 143 9.87 0.59 -8.85
CA ARG A 143 10.77 1.70 -9.25
C ARG A 143 11.21 2.63 -8.11
N ARG A 144 10.59 2.52 -6.93
CA ARG A 144 10.84 3.38 -5.77
C ARG A 144 11.33 2.59 -4.54
N CYS A 145 11.55 1.28 -4.68
CA CYS A 145 12.20 0.43 -3.68
C CYS A 145 11.65 0.55 -2.24
N ILE A 146 10.32 0.64 -2.10
CA ILE A 146 9.67 0.83 -0.79
C ILE A 146 9.53 -0.52 -0.07
N PHE A 147 10.67 -1.16 0.18
CA PHE A 147 10.78 -2.52 0.71
C PHE A 147 10.09 -2.70 2.06
N SER A 148 10.16 -1.69 2.93
CA SER A 148 9.50 -1.69 4.26
C SER A 148 7.96 -1.76 4.20
N GLN A 149 7.36 -1.66 3.01
CA GLN A 149 5.91 -1.72 2.81
C GLN A 149 5.47 -2.92 1.98
N LEU A 150 6.41 -3.74 1.51
CA LEU A 150 6.15 -4.80 0.53
C LEU A 150 5.12 -5.83 1.06
N GLU A 151 5.14 -6.14 2.35
CA GLU A 151 4.13 -7.01 2.99
C GLU A 151 2.74 -6.37 3.02
N SER A 152 2.61 -5.11 3.44
CA SER A 152 1.31 -4.42 3.44
C SER A 152 0.74 -4.24 2.03
N ILE A 153 1.60 -4.06 1.01
CA ILE A 153 1.18 -4.06 -0.40
C ILE A 153 0.66 -5.44 -0.79
N ILE A 154 1.39 -6.51 -0.48
CA ILE A 154 0.96 -7.89 -0.74
C ILE A 154 -0.40 -8.18 -0.08
N ASP A 155 -0.65 -7.69 1.14
CA ASP A 155 -1.92 -7.83 1.84
C ASP A 155 -3.06 -7.00 1.19
N ILE A 156 -2.78 -5.74 0.82
CA ILE A 156 -3.75 -4.83 0.19
C ILE A 156 -4.20 -5.35 -1.17
N PHE A 157 -3.28 -5.86 -2.01
CA PHE A 157 -3.63 -6.41 -3.32
C PHE A 157 -3.95 -7.91 -3.30
N ASP A 158 -3.87 -8.55 -2.13
CA ASP A 158 -4.00 -10.00 -1.95
C ASP A 158 -3.19 -10.79 -2.99
N LEU A 159 -1.90 -10.47 -3.09
CA LEU A 159 -0.98 -11.08 -4.06
C LEU A 159 -0.61 -12.53 -3.73
N ARG A 160 -1.07 -13.05 -2.59
CA ARG A 160 -0.91 -14.44 -2.19
C ARG A 160 -2.01 -15.35 -2.74
N SER A 161 -3.20 -14.80 -3.06
CA SER A 161 -4.27 -15.53 -3.75
C SER A 161 -3.79 -16.14 -5.08
N ILE A 162 -4.46 -17.20 -5.53
CA ILE A 162 -4.06 -17.95 -6.73
C ILE A 162 -4.17 -17.05 -7.98
N ASP A 163 -5.26 -16.31 -8.12
CA ASP A 163 -5.55 -15.49 -9.29
C ASP A 163 -4.56 -14.32 -9.42
N ASN A 164 -4.29 -13.60 -8.32
CA ASN A 164 -3.35 -12.48 -8.34
C ASN A 164 -1.89 -12.92 -8.47
N ARG A 165 -1.57 -14.19 -8.17
CA ARG A 165 -0.20 -14.72 -8.31
C ARG A 165 0.26 -14.74 -9.76
N LEU A 166 -0.66 -15.00 -10.70
CA LEU A 166 -0.34 -14.96 -12.14
C LEU A 166 0.12 -13.56 -12.56
N ILE A 167 -0.59 -12.51 -12.12
CA ILE A 167 -0.23 -11.10 -12.37
C ILE A 167 1.17 -10.77 -11.85
N VAL A 168 1.54 -11.30 -10.68
CA VAL A 168 2.89 -11.10 -10.11
C VAL A 168 3.96 -11.88 -10.87
N ILE A 169 3.69 -13.13 -11.29
CA ILE A 169 4.61 -13.92 -12.10
C ILE A 169 4.86 -13.23 -13.45
N ASP A 170 3.82 -12.70 -14.08
CA ASP A 170 3.89 -11.94 -15.33
C ASP A 170 4.72 -10.66 -15.18
N PHE A 171 4.46 -9.90 -14.11
CA PHE A 171 5.23 -8.73 -13.74
C PHE A 171 6.72 -9.07 -13.53
N ILE A 172 7.02 -10.12 -12.76
CA ILE A 172 8.39 -10.54 -12.48
C ILE A 172 9.12 -10.96 -13.76
N ASN A 173 8.52 -11.80 -14.61
CA ASN A 173 9.16 -12.22 -15.87
C ASN A 173 9.51 -11.00 -16.75
N LYS A 174 8.59 -10.04 -16.91
CA LYS A 174 8.83 -8.78 -17.65
C LYS A 174 9.99 -7.97 -17.06
N GLN A 175 10.11 -7.90 -15.75
CA GLN A 175 11.22 -7.16 -15.11
C GLN A 175 12.58 -7.90 -15.22
N ILE A 176 12.59 -9.26 -15.17
CA ILE A 176 13.79 -10.08 -15.43
C ILE A 176 14.28 -9.90 -16.87
N GLU A 177 13.37 -9.97 -17.86
CA GLU A 177 13.66 -9.77 -19.29
C GLU A 177 14.23 -8.38 -19.58
N GLN A 178 13.75 -7.36 -18.85
CA GLN A 178 14.26 -5.99 -18.93
C GLN A 178 15.54 -5.76 -18.09
N HIS A 179 16.01 -6.77 -17.34
CA HIS A 179 17.11 -6.70 -16.38
C HIS A 179 16.99 -5.59 -15.31
N GLN A 180 15.75 -5.12 -15.05
CA GLN A 180 15.42 -4.04 -14.12
C GLN A 180 15.17 -4.57 -12.71
N ASP A 181 15.37 -3.72 -11.70
CA ASP A 181 14.90 -3.84 -10.32
C ASP A 181 15.06 -5.23 -9.65
N LEU A 182 16.12 -5.98 -10.00
CA LEU A 182 16.34 -7.37 -9.54
C LEU A 182 16.27 -7.54 -8.02
N ILE A 183 16.65 -6.53 -7.23
CA ILE A 183 16.53 -6.55 -5.76
C ILE A 183 15.05 -6.60 -5.33
N PHE A 184 14.18 -5.79 -5.93
CA PHE A 184 12.75 -5.79 -5.65
C PHE A 184 12.10 -7.10 -6.09
N ILE A 185 12.42 -7.57 -7.30
CA ILE A 185 11.96 -8.88 -7.79
C ILE A 185 12.33 -9.98 -6.79
N SER A 186 13.57 -9.99 -6.32
CA SER A 186 14.08 -10.99 -5.37
C SER A 186 13.30 -11.01 -4.06
N GLN A 187 13.02 -9.84 -3.51
CA GLN A 187 12.22 -9.72 -2.29
C GLN A 187 10.77 -10.16 -2.50
N LEU A 188 10.12 -9.71 -3.57
CA LEU A 188 8.76 -10.09 -3.92
C LEU A 188 8.65 -11.62 -4.15
N THR A 189 9.63 -12.20 -4.83
CA THR A 189 9.74 -13.64 -5.09
C THR A 189 9.88 -14.44 -3.78
N LYS A 190 10.70 -13.97 -2.82
CA LYS A 190 10.85 -14.63 -1.51
C LYS A 190 9.59 -14.51 -0.66
N ILE A 191 9.03 -13.31 -0.48
CA ILE A 191 7.87 -13.08 0.41
C ILE A 191 6.62 -13.81 -0.11
N LEU A 192 6.46 -13.95 -1.43
CA LEU A 192 5.39 -14.75 -2.05
C LEU A 192 5.76 -16.23 -2.23
N LYS A 193 6.93 -16.68 -1.74
CA LYS A 193 7.41 -18.06 -1.78
C LYS A 193 7.44 -18.69 -3.18
N LEU A 194 7.62 -17.88 -4.23
CA LEU A 194 7.45 -18.30 -5.63
C LEU A 194 8.49 -19.34 -6.08
N LEU A 195 9.65 -19.40 -5.42
CA LEU A 195 10.69 -20.42 -5.64
C LEU A 195 10.34 -21.76 -4.98
N GLU A 196 9.72 -21.74 -3.79
CA GLU A 196 9.33 -22.94 -3.03
C GLU A 196 8.25 -23.72 -3.80
N ILE A 197 7.30 -23.01 -4.40
CA ILE A 197 6.22 -23.58 -5.22
C ILE A 197 6.60 -23.79 -6.68
N ASN A 198 7.87 -23.54 -7.06
CA ASN A 198 8.38 -23.59 -8.44
C ASN A 198 7.58 -22.76 -9.48
N ALA A 199 6.92 -21.67 -9.04
CA ALA A 199 6.22 -20.74 -9.94
C ALA A 199 7.21 -19.88 -10.76
N ILE A 200 8.43 -19.71 -10.25
CA ILE A 200 9.54 -19.02 -10.93
C ILE A 200 10.80 -19.89 -10.79
N SER A 201 11.56 -20.02 -11.88
CA SER A 201 12.85 -20.72 -11.85
C SER A 201 13.85 -19.99 -10.94
N PHE A 202 14.57 -20.76 -10.14
CA PHE A 202 15.60 -20.26 -9.22
C PHE A 202 16.72 -19.57 -9.99
N GLU A 203 17.13 -20.19 -11.09
CA GLU A 203 18.21 -19.78 -11.99
C GLU A 203 17.91 -18.43 -12.65
N LYS A 204 16.64 -18.20 -13.07
CA LYS A 204 16.16 -16.91 -13.62
C LYS A 204 16.37 -15.73 -12.68
N ILE A 205 16.37 -15.95 -11.36
CA ILE A 205 16.59 -14.91 -10.35
C ILE A 205 18.08 -14.84 -9.97
N ILE A 206 18.67 -15.99 -9.65
CA ILE A 206 19.96 -16.07 -8.97
C ILE A 206 21.14 -15.79 -9.92
N ILE A 207 21.10 -16.27 -11.17
CA ILE A 207 22.20 -16.06 -12.12
C ILE A 207 22.39 -14.55 -12.43
N PRO A 208 21.33 -13.75 -12.73
CA PRO A 208 21.47 -12.30 -12.86
C PRO A 208 22.00 -11.58 -11.61
N LEU A 209 21.69 -12.07 -10.39
CA LEU A 209 22.21 -11.49 -9.15
C LEU A 209 23.70 -11.79 -8.97
N ILE A 210 24.15 -13.01 -9.30
CA ILE A 210 25.58 -13.40 -9.26
C ILE A 210 26.39 -12.50 -10.20
N PHE A 211 25.94 -12.33 -11.46
CA PHE A 211 26.64 -11.48 -12.43
C PHE A 211 26.63 -9.99 -12.06
N LYS A 212 25.68 -9.52 -11.24
CA LYS A 212 25.67 -8.16 -10.67
C LYS A 212 26.27 -8.08 -9.25
N SER A 213 26.93 -9.14 -8.76
CA SER A 213 27.55 -9.23 -7.42
C SER A 213 26.60 -8.89 -6.25
N GLN A 214 25.31 -9.19 -6.38
CA GLN A 214 24.27 -8.83 -5.41
C GLN A 214 24.16 -9.84 -4.25
N TRP A 215 25.30 -10.13 -3.59
CA TRP A 215 25.43 -11.20 -2.62
C TRP A 215 24.49 -11.09 -1.42
N GLU A 216 24.25 -9.89 -0.89
CA GLU A 216 23.27 -9.69 0.20
C GLU A 216 21.83 -10.01 -0.24
N THR A 217 21.49 -9.78 -1.51
CA THR A 217 20.16 -10.16 -2.06
C THR A 217 20.06 -11.67 -2.25
N ILE A 218 21.13 -12.31 -2.72
CA ILE A 218 21.21 -13.78 -2.82
C ILE A 218 21.08 -14.42 -1.44
N LYS A 219 21.86 -13.92 -0.46
CA LYS A 219 21.78 -14.33 0.95
C LYS A 219 20.36 -14.18 1.45
N PHE A 220 19.76 -13.00 1.30
CA PHE A 220 18.38 -12.76 1.69
C PHE A 220 17.41 -13.80 1.08
N ILE A 221 17.52 -14.15 -0.21
CA ILE A 221 16.65 -15.17 -0.82
C ILE A 221 16.78 -16.54 -0.14
N VAL A 222 18.02 -16.99 0.12
CA VAL A 222 18.29 -18.41 0.49
C VAL A 222 18.52 -18.66 1.98
N GLU A 223 18.74 -17.64 2.81
CA GLU A 223 19.23 -17.78 4.21
C GLU A 223 18.34 -18.67 5.08
N ASP A 224 17.03 -18.69 4.86
CA ASP A 224 16.07 -19.46 5.66
C ASP A 224 15.72 -20.86 5.08
N ASP A 225 16.20 -21.19 3.88
CA ASP A 225 15.79 -22.41 3.15
C ASP A 225 16.98 -23.27 2.69
N LYS A 226 17.12 -24.45 3.31
CA LYS A 226 18.18 -25.43 3.00
C LYS A 226 18.12 -26.00 1.57
N ILE A 227 16.92 -26.07 0.97
CA ILE A 227 16.74 -26.52 -0.42
C ILE A 227 17.27 -25.42 -1.35
N LEU A 228 16.93 -24.14 -1.09
CA LEU A 228 17.45 -23.01 -1.88
C LEU A 228 18.96 -22.82 -1.69
N GLN A 229 19.51 -23.02 -0.49
CA GLN A 229 20.96 -23.04 -0.25
C GLN A 229 21.66 -24.13 -1.07
N ARG A 230 21.08 -25.34 -1.12
CA ARG A 230 21.62 -26.43 -1.94
C ARG A 230 21.54 -26.11 -3.44
N LYS A 231 20.43 -25.54 -3.92
CA LYS A 231 20.29 -25.07 -5.30
C LYS A 231 21.32 -23.98 -5.64
N LEU A 232 21.63 -23.07 -4.70
CA LEU A 232 22.65 -22.04 -4.89
C LEU A 232 24.04 -22.65 -5.13
N LEU A 233 24.47 -23.57 -4.26
CA LEU A 233 25.76 -24.25 -4.40
C LEU A 233 25.85 -25.01 -5.72
N GLN A 234 24.80 -25.77 -6.08
CA GLN A 234 24.72 -26.46 -7.37
C GLN A 234 24.79 -25.51 -8.57
N THR A 235 24.16 -24.34 -8.47
CA THR A 235 24.20 -23.30 -9.54
C THR A 235 25.61 -22.75 -9.69
N ILE A 236 26.31 -22.47 -8.58
CA ILE A 236 27.69 -21.98 -8.59
C ILE A 236 28.65 -23.04 -9.15
N ASP A 237 28.54 -24.30 -8.70
CA ASP A 237 29.34 -25.42 -9.20
C ASP A 237 29.16 -25.61 -10.72
N VAL A 238 27.91 -25.54 -11.21
CA VAL A 238 27.63 -25.60 -12.65
C VAL A 238 28.31 -24.45 -13.38
N LEU A 239 28.10 -23.19 -12.96
CA LEU A 239 28.68 -22.01 -13.61
C LEU A 239 30.21 -22.10 -13.71
N ILE A 240 30.90 -22.50 -12.63
CA ILE A 240 32.36 -22.71 -12.61
C ILE A 240 32.76 -23.87 -13.53
N SER A 241 31.98 -24.95 -13.58
CA SER A 241 32.30 -26.12 -14.40
C SER A 241 32.14 -25.88 -15.91
N THR A 242 31.25 -24.95 -16.30
CA THR A 242 31.01 -24.56 -17.70
C THR A 242 32.02 -23.56 -18.27
N ASP A 243 32.93 -23.01 -17.45
CA ASP A 243 33.99 -22.10 -17.89
C ASP A 243 35.25 -22.89 -18.33
N LYS A 244 35.05 -23.90 -19.18
CA LYS A 244 36.05 -24.86 -19.69
C LYS A 244 35.91 -25.11 -21.19
#